data_AF-A0A3D3EQ80-F1
#
_entry.id   AF-A0A3D3EQ80-F1
#
_cell.length_a   1.000
_cell.length_b   1.000
_cell.length_c   1.000
_cell.angle_alpha   90.00
_cell.angle_beta   90.00
_cell.angle_gamma   90.00
#
_symmetry.space_group_name_H-M   'P 1'
#
loop_
_entity.id
_entity.type
_entity.pdbx_description
1 polymer ?
#
loop_
_entity_poly.entity_id
_entity_poly.type
_entity_poly.pdbx_seq_one_letter_code
_entity_poly.pdbx_strand_id
1 'polypeptide(L)'
;VFGVTSFIQCFGMSPFGTVLLEINPWATFIVCVISRILMGWLTGLIFEGFKKAKVNKNLAFAVTNLVGPLLNTFFFMSGLILFFYHTDYIQEIASTLGTNNAFTFVIAFVGINGLVEAAACFVLGTAVSKALDVYKTKLGRA
;
A
#
# COMPACT_ATOMS: atom_id res chain seq x y z
N VAL A 1 0.87 -13.63 -0.74
CA VAL A 1 2.25 -13.54 -1.25
C VAL A 1 2.95 -12.25 -0.82
N PHE A 2 2.46 -11.06 -1.22
CA PHE A 2 3.14 -9.77 -0.94
C PHE A 2 3.39 -9.46 0.54
N GLY A 3 2.43 -9.72 1.45
CA GLY A 3 2.65 -9.47 2.89
C GLY A 3 3.75 -10.33 3.50
N VAL A 4 3.78 -11.61 3.15
CA VAL A 4 4.79 -12.57 3.64
C VAL A 4 6.17 -12.23 3.09
N THR A 5 6.27 -11.85 1.81
CA THR A 5 7.55 -11.42 1.21
C THR A 5 8.06 -10.13 1.84
N SER A 6 7.18 -9.19 2.20
CA SER A 6 7.56 -7.97 2.91
C SER A 6 8.06 -8.28 4.33
N PHE A 7 7.43 -9.23 5.02
CA PHE A 7 7.90 -9.66 6.34
C PHE A 7 9.25 -10.39 6.28
N ILE A 8 9.47 -11.24 5.27
CA ILE A 8 10.78 -11.90 5.05
C ILE A 8 11.87 -10.87 4.78
N GLN A 9 11.55 -9.78 4.05
CA GLN A 9 12.51 -8.71 3.82
C GLN A 9 12.97 -8.01 5.12
N CYS A 10 12.17 -8.06 6.19
CA CYS A 10 12.56 -7.54 7.49
C CYS A 10 13.67 -8.37 8.18
N PHE A 11 14.05 -9.54 7.66
CA PHE A 11 15.16 -10.35 8.19
C PHE A 11 16.51 -10.00 7.54
N GLY A 12 16.80 -8.70 7.37
CA GLY A 12 18.11 -8.22 6.88
C GLY A 12 18.17 -7.78 5.41
N MET A 13 17.08 -7.88 4.65
CA MET A 13 17.04 -7.37 3.26
C MET A 13 16.60 -5.90 3.19
N SER A 14 15.77 -5.46 4.14
CA SER A 14 15.36 -4.08 4.31
C SER A 14 15.95 -3.54 5.62
N PRO A 15 16.84 -2.53 5.58
CA PRO A 15 17.40 -1.91 6.79
C PRO A 15 16.30 -1.40 7.73
N PHE A 16 15.30 -0.71 7.15
CA PHE A 16 14.14 -0.21 7.89
C PHE A 16 13.31 -1.33 8.51
N GLY A 17 13.02 -2.40 7.75
CA GLY A 17 12.28 -3.55 8.25
C GLY A 17 13.02 -4.32 9.34
N THR A 18 14.36 -4.37 9.27
CA THR A 18 15.21 -5.06 10.25
C THR A 18 15.14 -4.36 11.60
N VAL A 19 15.28 -3.03 11.63
CA VAL A 19 15.17 -2.25 12.87
C VAL A 19 13.77 -2.37 13.49
N LEU A 20 12.70 -2.33 12.67
CA LEU A 20 11.34 -2.55 13.19
C LEU A 20 11.16 -3.93 13.81
N LEU A 21 11.74 -4.96 13.19
CA LEU A 21 11.68 -6.35 13.68
C LEU A 21 12.45 -6.51 14.99
N GLU A 22 13.59 -5.82 15.13
CA GLU A 22 14.38 -5.77 16.38
C GLU A 22 13.61 -5.08 17.51
N ILE A 23 12.88 -4.00 17.21
CA ILE A 23 12.05 -3.30 18.21
C ILE A 23 10.87 -4.17 18.63
N ASN A 24 10.08 -4.66 17.67
CA ASN A 24 8.92 -5.49 17.96
C ASN A 24 8.56 -6.38 16.75
N PRO A 25 8.86 -7.69 16.81
CA PRO A 25 8.60 -8.60 15.69
C PRO A 25 7.10 -8.85 15.47
N TRP A 26 6.28 -8.81 16.54
CA TRP A 26 4.83 -9.00 16.45
C TRP A 26 4.15 -7.82 15.78
N ALA A 27 4.49 -6.60 16.20
CA ALA A 27 3.97 -5.40 15.57
C ALA A 27 4.43 -5.29 14.11
N THR A 28 5.69 -5.66 13.82
CA THR A 28 6.21 -5.70 12.45
C THR A 28 5.45 -6.69 11.57
N PHE A 29 5.15 -7.88 12.09
CA PHE A 29 4.33 -8.84 11.38
C PHE A 29 2.94 -8.29 11.05
N ILE A 30 2.28 -7.65 12.01
CA ILE A 30 0.97 -7.01 11.80
C ILE A 30 1.06 -5.93 10.72
N VAL A 31 2.03 -5.02 10.86
CA VAL A 31 2.21 -3.91 9.92
C VAL A 31 2.57 -4.40 8.51
N CYS A 32 3.35 -5.47 8.35
CA CYS A 32 3.73 -6.00 7.04
C CYS A 32 2.67 -6.91 6.41
N VAL A 33 2.02 -7.77 7.19
CA VAL A 33 1.14 -8.81 6.66
C VAL A 33 -0.31 -8.36 6.66
N ILE A 34 -0.81 -7.83 7.78
CA ILE A 34 -2.22 -7.47 7.94
C ILE A 34 -2.58 -6.26 7.07
N SER A 35 -1.71 -5.25 7.01
CA SER A 35 -1.92 -4.09 6.11
C SER A 35 -2.09 -4.51 4.65
N ARG A 36 -1.30 -5.49 4.20
CA ARG A 36 -1.30 -6.00 2.82
C ARG A 36 -2.53 -6.85 2.51
N ILE A 37 -2.99 -7.62 3.49
CA ILE A 37 -4.26 -8.36 3.37
C ILE A 37 -5.43 -7.37 3.29
N LEU A 38 -5.48 -6.38 4.19
CA LEU A 38 -6.56 -5.37 4.23
C LEU A 38 -6.61 -4.55 2.93
N MET A 39 -5.49 -4.06 2.44
CA MET A 39 -5.42 -3.35 1.16
C MET A 39 -5.94 -4.23 0.01
N GLY A 40 -5.47 -5.46 -0.11
CA GLY A 40 -5.87 -6.36 -1.21
C GLY A 40 -7.36 -6.70 -1.17
N TRP A 41 -7.89 -6.91 0.04
CA TRP A 41 -9.29 -7.21 0.21
C TRP A 41 -10.19 -6.00 -0.09
N LEU A 42 -9.85 -4.82 0.44
CA LEU A 42 -10.63 -3.60 0.23
C LEU A 42 -10.61 -3.12 -1.21
N THR A 43 -9.47 -3.20 -1.90
CA THR A 43 -9.41 -2.89 -3.34
C THR A 43 -10.30 -3.81 -4.16
N GLY A 44 -10.30 -5.11 -3.86
CA GLY A 44 -11.21 -6.07 -4.48
C GLY A 44 -12.68 -5.75 -4.21
N LEU A 45 -13.01 -5.37 -2.97
CA LEU A 45 -14.36 -4.98 -2.59
C LEU A 45 -14.82 -3.70 -3.31
N ILE A 46 -13.93 -2.71 -3.45
CA ILE A 46 -14.20 -1.46 -4.17
C ILE A 46 -14.47 -1.75 -5.65
N PHE A 47 -13.67 -2.62 -6.27
CA PHE A 47 -13.91 -3.03 -7.66
C PHE A 47 -15.24 -3.77 -7.83
N GLU A 48 -15.59 -4.67 -6.90
CA GLU A 48 -16.89 -5.34 -6.91
C GLU A 48 -18.05 -4.35 -6.73
N GLY A 49 -17.88 -3.36 -5.85
CA GLY A 49 -18.83 -2.26 -5.66
C GLY A 49 -19.05 -1.46 -6.94
N PHE A 50 -17.98 -1.09 -7.65
CA PHE A 50 -18.09 -0.41 -8.94
C PHE A 50 -18.79 -1.26 -10.01
N LYS A 51 -18.53 -2.58 -10.01
CA LYS A 51 -19.21 -3.51 -10.91
C LYS A 51 -20.72 -3.57 -10.61
N LYS A 52 -21.11 -3.62 -9.33
CA LYS A 52 -22.52 -3.61 -8.89
C LYS A 52 -23.22 -2.29 -9.21
N ALA A 53 -22.51 -1.17 -9.07
CA ALA A 53 -23.01 0.17 -9.38
C ALA A 53 -23.04 0.51 -10.89
N LYS A 54 -22.70 -0.45 -11.76
CA LYS A 54 -22.64 -0.27 -13.23
C LYS A 54 -21.77 0.92 -13.66
N VAL A 55 -20.74 1.24 -12.89
CA VAL A 55 -19.78 2.29 -13.25
C VAL A 55 -19.01 1.89 -14.50
N ASN A 56 -18.67 2.87 -15.34
CA ASN A 56 -17.88 2.64 -16.55
C ASN A 56 -16.62 1.83 -16.22
N LYS A 57 -16.41 0.69 -16.90
CA LYS A 57 -15.29 -0.23 -16.65
C LYS A 57 -13.93 0.47 -16.65
N ASN A 58 -13.73 1.41 -17.56
CA ASN A 58 -12.48 2.17 -17.65
C ASN A 58 -12.24 3.02 -16.39
N LEU A 59 -13.30 3.63 -15.86
CA LEU A 59 -13.24 4.41 -14.63
C LEU A 59 -13.07 3.51 -13.41
N ALA A 60 -13.76 2.37 -13.38
CA ALA A 60 -13.61 1.37 -12.32
C ALA A 60 -12.16 0.85 -12.25
N PHE A 61 -11.53 0.54 -13.39
CA PHE A 61 -10.11 0.16 -13.45
C PHE A 61 -9.19 1.29 -13.00
N ALA A 62 -9.45 2.53 -13.43
CA ALA A 62 -8.64 3.69 -13.08
C ALA A 62 -8.65 3.96 -11.56
N VAL A 63 -9.84 4.00 -10.97
CA VAL A 63 -10.00 4.27 -9.55
C VAL A 63 -9.47 3.12 -8.71
N THR A 64 -9.74 1.85 -9.07
CA THR A 64 -9.26 0.70 -8.29
C THR A 64 -7.73 0.61 -8.28
N ASN A 65 -7.08 0.86 -9.43
CA ASN A 65 -5.62 0.84 -9.52
C ASN A 65 -4.95 2.01 -8.79
N LEU A 66 -5.65 3.14 -8.61
CA LEU A 66 -5.17 4.27 -7.82
C LEU A 66 -5.42 4.06 -6.31
N VAL A 67 -6.56 3.48 -5.95
CA VAL A 67 -6.93 3.23 -4.56
C VAL A 67 -6.06 2.13 -3.94
N GLY A 68 -5.52 1.20 -4.73
CA GLY A 68 -4.59 0.18 -4.24
C GLY A 68 -3.35 0.71 -3.52
N PRO A 69 -2.46 1.47 -4.18
CA PRO A 69 -1.29 2.05 -3.53
C PRO A 69 -1.66 3.04 -2.41
N LEU A 70 -2.78 3.75 -2.53
CA LEU A 70 -3.26 4.64 -1.46
C LEU A 70 -3.64 3.88 -0.19
N LEU A 71 -4.44 2.81 -0.31
CA LEU A 71 -4.81 1.97 0.84
C LEU A 71 -3.58 1.27 1.42
N ASN A 72 -2.63 0.86 0.58
CA ASN A 72 -1.38 0.26 1.04
C ASN A 72 -0.63 1.22 1.95
N THR A 73 -0.39 2.43 1.44
CA THR A 73 0.30 3.50 2.14
C THR A 73 -0.43 3.86 3.42
N PHE A 74 -1.75 4.00 3.35
CA PHE A 74 -2.58 4.30 4.52
C PHE A 74 -2.43 3.24 5.62
N PHE A 75 -2.70 1.96 5.33
CA PHE A 75 -2.64 0.92 6.35
C PHE A 75 -1.23 0.71 6.90
N PHE A 76 -0.22 0.77 6.04
CA PHE A 76 1.17 0.61 6.47
C PHE A 76 1.60 1.77 7.38
N MET A 77 1.33 3.02 6.97
CA MET A 77 1.71 4.21 7.73
C MET A 77 0.90 4.34 9.02
N SER A 78 -0.39 4.01 9.00
CA SER A 78 -1.21 3.97 10.23
C SER A 78 -0.68 2.91 11.21
N GLY A 79 -0.34 1.71 10.73
CA GLY A 79 0.24 0.68 11.57
C GLY A 79 1.62 1.09 12.13
N LEU A 80 2.47 1.68 11.29
CA LEU A 80 3.77 2.22 11.69
C LEU A 80 3.61 3.28 12.79
N ILE A 81 2.67 4.23 12.62
CA ILE A 81 2.44 5.26 13.65
C ILE A 81 1.94 4.62 14.95
N LEU A 82 0.93 3.75 14.87
CA LEU A 82 0.29 3.17 16.05
C LEU A 82 1.25 2.33 16.90
N PHE A 83 2.16 1.59 16.26
CA PHE A 83 3.05 0.67 16.97
C PHE A 83 4.47 1.19 17.18
N PHE A 84 4.97 2.08 16.33
CA PHE A 84 6.38 2.45 16.29
C PHE A 84 6.65 3.96 16.39
N TYR A 85 5.64 4.83 16.33
CA TYR A 85 5.89 6.29 16.39
C TYR A 85 6.61 6.72 17.67
N HIS A 86 6.35 6.06 18.80
CA HIS A 86 6.98 6.37 20.08
C HIS A 86 8.39 5.80 20.25
N THR A 87 8.94 5.14 19.24
CA THR A 87 10.28 4.54 19.30
C THR A 87 11.34 5.58 18.93
N ASP A 88 12.51 5.51 19.55
CA ASP A 88 13.63 6.42 19.28
C ASP A 88 13.98 6.43 17.78
N TYR A 89 13.92 5.27 17.12
CA TYR A 89 14.18 5.14 15.70
C TYR A 89 13.26 6.00 14.82
N ILE A 90 11.93 5.92 15.03
CA ILE A 90 10.99 6.73 14.23
C ILE A 90 11.07 8.21 14.61
N GLN A 91 11.35 8.54 15.88
CA GLN A 91 11.53 9.93 16.32
C GLN A 91 12.80 10.57 15.75
N GLU A 92 13.89 9.81 15.61
CA GLU A 92 15.13 10.27 14.99
C GLU A 92 14.94 10.54 13.49
N ILE A 93 14.22 9.66 12.79
CA ILE A 93 13.85 9.88 11.38
C ILE A 93 12.93 11.10 11.27
N ALA A 94 11.92 11.23 12.13
CA ALA A 94 11.00 12.36 12.14
C ALA A 94 11.73 13.70 12.37
N SER A 95 12.72 13.70 13.27
CA SER A 95 13.58 14.87 13.55
C SER A 95 14.48 15.21 12.35
N THR A 96 15.06 14.20 11.70
CA THR A 96 15.88 14.37 10.48
C THR A 96 15.07 14.95 9.33
N LEU A 97 13.80 14.55 9.22
CA LEU A 97 12.85 15.06 8.23
C LEU A 97 12.25 16.43 8.62
N GLY A 98 12.56 16.96 9.81
CA GLY A 98 12.03 18.23 10.29
C GLY A 98 10.53 18.20 10.59
N THR A 99 10.01 17.05 11.03
CA THR A 99 8.57 16.85 11.26
C THR A 99 8.23 16.82 12.75
N ASN A 100 7.23 17.61 13.14
CA ASN A 100 6.84 17.77 14.55
C ASN A 100 5.63 16.93 14.95
N ASN A 101 4.95 16.31 13.99
CA ASN A 101 3.71 15.55 14.19
C ASN A 101 3.66 14.34 13.26
N ALA A 102 2.95 13.29 13.68
CA ALA A 102 2.82 12.04 12.93
C ALA A 102 2.28 12.23 11.51
N PHE A 103 1.37 13.19 11.32
CA PHE A 103 0.82 13.50 10.00
C PHE A 103 1.87 14.07 9.04
N THR A 104 2.67 15.04 9.50
CA THR A 104 3.75 15.63 8.71
C THR A 104 4.86 14.60 8.45
N PHE A 105 5.16 13.73 9.42
CA PHE A 105 6.07 12.61 9.26
C PHE A 105 5.66 11.71 8.10
N VAL A 106 4.39 11.28 8.04
CA VAL A 106 3.89 10.44 6.94
C VAL A 106 4.05 11.14 5.60
N ILE A 107 3.64 12.41 5.50
CA ILE A 107 3.78 13.15 4.23
C ILE A 107 5.24 13.26 3.82
N ALA A 108 6.16 13.55 4.74
CA ALA A 108 7.58 13.66 4.42
C ALA A 108 8.20 12.31 4.05
N PHE A 109 7.83 11.25 4.77
CA PHE A 109 8.44 9.92 4.65
C PHE A 109 7.98 9.18 3.39
N VAL A 110 6.70 9.31 3.00
CA VAL A 110 6.13 8.61 1.83
C VAL A 110 5.62 9.54 0.74
N GLY A 111 5.69 10.86 0.88
CA GLY A 111 5.09 11.79 -0.09
C GLY A 111 5.52 11.53 -1.53
N ILE A 112 6.83 11.54 -1.81
CA ILE A 112 7.35 11.32 -3.16
C ILE A 112 7.18 9.86 -3.59
N ASN A 113 7.56 8.90 -2.74
CA ASN A 113 7.50 7.48 -3.06
C ASN A 113 6.05 7.01 -3.31
N GLY A 114 5.12 7.41 -2.46
CA GLY A 114 3.70 7.13 -2.59
C GLY A 114 3.07 7.82 -3.80
N LEU A 115 3.51 9.04 -4.15
CA LEU A 115 3.06 9.71 -5.38
C LEU A 115 3.53 8.98 -6.64
N VAL A 116 4.82 8.58 -6.68
CA VAL A 116 5.39 7.81 -7.79
C VAL A 116 4.71 6.44 -7.91
N GLU A 117 4.49 5.75 -6.80
CA GLU A 117 3.78 4.47 -6.77
C GLU A 117 2.34 4.62 -7.27
N ALA A 118 1.61 5.64 -6.80
CA ALA A 118 0.25 5.92 -7.24
C ALA A 118 0.17 6.24 -8.74
N ALA A 119 1.10 7.06 -9.26
CA ALA A 119 1.17 7.40 -10.67
C ALA A 119 1.49 6.16 -11.54
N ALA A 120 2.49 5.37 -11.14
CA ALA A 120 2.87 4.14 -11.83
C ALA A 120 1.72 3.12 -11.83
N CYS A 121 1.07 2.91 -10.68
CA CYS A 121 -0.05 1.98 -10.57
C CYS A 121 -1.27 2.46 -11.37
N PHE A 122 -1.52 3.77 -11.42
CA PHE A 122 -2.58 4.34 -12.25
C PHE A 122 -2.32 4.07 -13.74
N VAL A 123 -1.14 4.42 -14.26
CA VAL A 123 -0.84 4.28 -15.70
C VAL A 123 -0.70 2.82 -16.12
N LEU A 124 0.16 2.06 -15.44
CA LEU A 124 0.43 0.67 -15.79
C LEU A 124 -0.74 -0.24 -15.43
N GLY A 125 -1.34 -0.04 -14.25
CA GLY A 125 -2.47 -0.85 -13.79
C GLY A 125 -3.69 -0.68 -14.69
N THR A 126 -4.00 0.54 -15.15
CA THR A 126 -5.09 0.73 -16.12
C THR A 126 -4.80 0.12 -17.47
N ALA A 127 -3.57 0.27 -17.99
CA ALA A 127 -3.18 -0.32 -19.27
C ALA A 127 -3.32 -1.85 -19.25
N VAL A 128 -2.80 -2.50 -18.21
CA VAL A 128 -2.88 -3.95 -18.04
C VAL A 128 -4.32 -4.40 -17.83
N SER A 129 -5.10 -3.71 -17.00
CA SER A 129 -6.50 -4.05 -16.74
C SER A 129 -7.36 -3.99 -18.01
N LYS A 130 -7.14 -2.97 -18.85
CA LYS A 130 -7.80 -2.86 -20.15
C LYS A 130 -7.40 -3.98 -21.10
N ALA A 131 -6.10 -4.29 -21.20
CA ALA A 131 -5.64 -5.40 -22.03
C ALA A 131 -6.27 -6.74 -21.60
N LEU A 132 -6.41 -6.95 -20.29
CA LEU A 132 -7.05 -8.13 -19.73
C LEU A 132 -8.56 -8.19 -20.03
N ASP A 133 -9.29 -7.07 -19.97
CA ASP A 133 -10.73 -7.01 -20.30
C ASP A 133 -10.98 -7.32 -21.80
N VAL A 134 -10.12 -6.81 -22.69
CA VAL A 134 -10.18 -7.14 -24.13
C VAL A 134 -9.97 -8.64 -24.35
N TYR A 135 -8.99 -9.23 -23.68
CA TYR A 135 -8.72 -10.67 -23.79
C TYR A 135 -9.87 -11.52 -23.24
N LYS A 136 -10.43 -11.14 -22.08
CA LYS A 136 -11.58 -11.82 -21.47
C LYS A 136 -12.83 -11.76 -22.36
N THR A 137 -13.05 -10.63 -23.02
CA THR A 137 -14.15 -10.45 -23.98
C THR A 137 -13.96 -11.34 -25.21
N LYS A 138 -12.73 -11.45 -25.75
CA LYS A 138 -12.42 -12.36 -26.86
C LYS A 138 -12.62 -13.84 -26.53
N LEU A 139 -12.43 -14.23 -25.27
CA LEU A 139 -12.65 -15.59 -24.78
C LEU A 139 -14.12 -15.93 -24.52
N GLY A 140 -15.06 -14.99 -24.71
CA GLY A 140 -16.49 -15.21 -24.45
C GLY A 140 -16.84 -15.40 -22.96
N ARG A 141 -15.96 -14.98 -22.05
CA ARG A 141 -16.12 -15.14 -20.59
C ARG A 141 -16.59 -13.86 -19.88
N ALA A 142 -17.06 -12.88 -20.65
CA ALA A 142 -17.43 -11.54 -20.18
C ALA A 142 -18.93 -11.36 -20.08
#